data_AF-A0A6B3F2V6-F1
#
_entry.id   AF-A0A6B3F2V6-F1
#
_cell.length_a   1.000
_cell.length_b   1.000
_cell.length_c   1.000
_cell.angle_alpha   90.00
_cell.angle_beta   90.00
_cell.angle_gamma   90.00
#
_symmetry.space_group_name_H-M   'P 1'
#
loop_
_entity.id
_entity.type
_entity.pdbx_description
1 polymer ?
#
loop_
_entity_poly.entity_id
_entity_poly.type
_entity_poly.pdbx_seq_one_letter_code
_entity_poly.pdbx_strand_id
1 'polypeptide(L)'
;IRLRRQRAVCIWGPGHGGPGVLANSWLEGSYSDIYPDISRDEPGMKRLFKQFSFPGGVPSHVSPELPGSIHEGGELGYSLLHAYGAAFDNPDLLVPCVIGDGESETGPLAGSWHSNKFLDPVHDGAVLPILHLNGYKIANPTILARLPETELHDLLRGYGYRPIEVVGDDPALVHRQMA
;
A
#
# COMPACT_ATOMS: atom_id res chain seq x y z
N ILE A 1 -6.92 -8.88 8.94
CA ILE A 1 -7.74 -9.79 8.10
C ILE A 1 -8.70 -10.60 8.98
N ARG A 2 -10.00 -10.26 8.98
CA ARG A 2 -11.00 -10.84 9.90
C ARG A 2 -11.14 -12.37 9.79
N LEU A 3 -11.23 -12.91 8.58
CA LEU A 3 -11.39 -14.35 8.34
C LEU A 3 -10.23 -15.20 8.89
N ARG A 4 -9.00 -14.67 8.87
CA ARG A 4 -7.79 -15.35 9.35
C ARG A 4 -7.41 -14.92 10.77
N ARG A 5 -8.19 -14.05 11.42
CA ARG A 5 -7.84 -13.38 12.70
C ARG A 5 -6.44 -12.73 12.71
N GLN A 6 -5.93 -12.36 11.54
CA GLN A 6 -4.61 -11.75 11.39
C GLN A 6 -4.68 -10.26 11.70
N ARG A 7 -3.83 -9.73 12.59
CA ARG A 7 -3.65 -8.27 12.71
C ARG A 7 -2.86 -7.76 11.51
N ALA A 8 -3.36 -6.71 10.87
CA ALA A 8 -2.69 -6.13 9.72
C ALA A 8 -2.86 -4.62 9.65
N VAL A 9 -1.82 -3.93 9.19
CA VAL A 9 -1.84 -2.50 8.83
C VAL A 9 -1.24 -2.37 7.43
N CYS A 10 -1.90 -1.63 6.55
CA CYS A 10 -1.43 -1.46 5.17
C CYS A 10 -0.63 -0.16 5.04
N ILE A 11 0.49 -0.21 4.33
CA ILE A 11 1.23 0.98 3.90
C ILE A 11 0.96 1.20 2.41
N TRP A 12 0.52 2.42 2.07
CA TRP A 12 0.21 2.83 0.71
C TRP A 12 1.27 3.80 0.21
N GLY A 13 2.36 3.28 -0.39
CA GLY A 13 3.43 4.09 -0.95
C GLY A 13 2.96 5.08 -2.02
N PRO A 14 2.17 4.64 -3.02
CA PRO A 14 1.45 5.53 -3.95
C PRO A 14 0.32 6.31 -3.25
N GLY A 15 0.67 7.18 -2.30
CA GLY A 15 -0.27 7.90 -1.45
C GLY A 15 -1.22 8.83 -2.18
N HIS A 16 -0.85 9.28 -3.38
CA HIS A 16 -1.74 10.01 -4.29
C HIS A 16 -2.97 9.19 -4.73
N GLY A 17 -2.97 7.87 -4.50
CA GLY A 17 -4.13 6.97 -4.62
C GLY A 17 -5.14 7.07 -3.47
N GLY A 18 -5.14 8.18 -2.71
CA GLY A 18 -6.06 8.47 -1.60
C GLY A 18 -7.53 8.09 -1.83
N PRO A 19 -8.15 8.37 -3.00
CA PRO A 19 -9.53 7.96 -3.27
C PRO A 19 -9.81 6.47 -3.04
N GLY A 20 -8.87 5.58 -3.38
CA GLY A 20 -9.05 4.13 -3.24
C GLY A 20 -9.11 3.71 -1.78
N VAL A 21 -8.22 4.26 -0.96
CA VAL A 21 -8.16 3.96 0.49
C VAL A 21 -9.34 4.62 1.22
N LEU A 22 -9.73 5.81 0.79
CA LEU A 22 -10.90 6.52 1.32
C LEU A 22 -12.18 5.73 1.04
N ALA A 23 -12.38 5.29 -0.20
CA ALA A 23 -13.51 4.44 -0.56
C ALA A 23 -13.51 3.12 0.23
N ASN A 24 -12.33 2.49 0.41
CA ASN A 24 -12.20 1.27 1.21
C ASN A 24 -12.65 1.49 2.67
N SER A 25 -12.13 2.52 3.34
CA SER A 25 -12.50 2.83 4.75
C SER A 25 -13.99 3.13 4.91
N TRP A 26 -14.63 3.76 3.91
CA TRP A 26 -16.08 3.99 3.90
C TRP A 26 -16.87 2.69 3.69
N LEU A 27 -16.46 1.83 2.75
CA LEU A 27 -17.13 0.56 2.49
C LEU A 27 -17.06 -0.41 3.69
N GLU A 28 -15.90 -0.48 4.35
CA GLU A 28 -15.72 -1.32 5.54
C GLU A 28 -16.35 -0.75 6.82
N GLY A 29 -16.74 0.53 6.81
CA GLY A 29 -17.48 1.22 7.87
C GLY A 29 -16.64 2.08 8.82
N SER A 30 -15.31 1.91 8.84
CA SER A 30 -14.40 2.63 9.75
C SER A 30 -14.43 4.15 9.54
N TYR A 31 -14.67 4.60 8.30
CA TYR A 31 -14.84 6.02 8.01
C TYR A 31 -16.09 6.61 8.67
N SER A 32 -17.22 5.89 8.60
CA SER A 32 -18.49 6.33 9.21
C SER A 32 -18.48 6.23 10.74
N ASP A 33 -17.67 5.34 11.32
CA ASP A 33 -17.47 5.25 12.77
C ASP A 33 -16.79 6.52 13.33
N ILE A 34 -15.86 7.11 12.57
CA ILE A 34 -15.15 8.35 12.93
C ILE A 34 -15.92 9.61 12.49
N TYR A 35 -16.56 9.57 11.32
CA TYR A 35 -17.31 10.68 10.72
C TYR A 35 -18.78 10.28 10.50
N PRO A 36 -19.64 10.34 11.53
CA PRO A 36 -21.02 9.81 11.48
C PRO A 36 -21.91 10.48 10.41
N ASP A 37 -21.62 11.74 10.06
CA ASP A 37 -22.34 12.44 9.00
C ASP A 37 -22.10 11.80 7.63
N ILE A 38 -21.07 11.00 7.45
CA ILE A 38 -20.70 10.35 6.19
C ILE A 38 -21.13 8.89 6.26
N SER A 39 -22.44 8.71 6.42
CA SER A 39 -23.14 7.43 6.52
C SER A 39 -22.91 6.53 5.30
N ARG A 40 -23.06 5.22 5.48
CA ARG A 40 -22.94 4.23 4.40
C ARG A 40 -24.26 4.06 3.63
N ASP A 41 -24.74 5.18 3.08
CA ASP A 41 -25.97 5.32 2.29
C ASP A 41 -25.79 6.38 1.20
N GLU A 42 -26.84 6.61 0.39
CA GLU A 42 -26.81 7.59 -0.70
C GLU A 42 -26.48 9.03 -0.23
N PRO A 43 -27.12 9.58 0.83
CA PRO A 43 -26.74 10.90 1.36
C PRO A 43 -25.28 11.00 1.82
N GLY A 44 -24.77 9.98 2.52
CA GLY A 44 -23.38 9.97 2.99
C GLY A 44 -22.38 9.82 1.84
N MET A 45 -22.67 8.98 0.84
CA MET A 45 -21.86 8.86 -0.37
C MET A 45 -21.76 10.20 -1.12
N LYS A 46 -22.87 10.94 -1.24
CA LYS A 46 -22.87 12.28 -1.84
C LYS A 46 -21.95 13.24 -1.09
N ARG A 47 -21.93 13.19 0.25
CA ARG A 47 -21.02 14.00 1.07
C ARG A 47 -19.57 13.57 0.89
N LEU A 48 -19.30 12.26 0.90
CA LEU A 48 -17.97 11.68 0.65
C LEU A 48 -17.37 12.17 -0.67
N PHE A 49 -18.16 12.17 -1.75
CA PHE A 49 -17.70 12.62 -3.06
C PHE A 49 -17.46 14.14 -3.09
N LYS A 50 -18.35 14.92 -2.49
CA LYS A 50 -18.26 16.39 -2.52
C LYS A 50 -17.04 16.92 -1.77
N GLN A 51 -16.65 16.28 -0.66
CA GLN A 51 -15.57 16.77 0.18
C GLN A 51 -14.16 16.40 -0.34
N PHE A 52 -14.04 15.42 -1.25
CA PHE A 52 -12.73 14.96 -1.68
C PHE A 52 -11.99 16.06 -2.47
N SER A 53 -10.82 16.47 -1.99
CA SER A 53 -10.00 17.54 -2.59
C SER A 53 -10.75 18.86 -2.82
N PHE A 54 -11.68 19.18 -1.91
CA PHE A 54 -12.51 20.38 -1.99
C PHE A 54 -12.13 21.39 -0.88
N PRO A 55 -12.30 22.71 -1.10
CA PRO A 55 -12.10 23.70 -0.03
C PRO A 55 -12.92 23.38 1.23
N GLY A 56 -12.23 23.15 2.35
CA GLY A 56 -12.86 22.74 3.61
C GLY A 56 -13.28 21.26 3.66
N GLY A 57 -12.84 20.45 2.70
CA GLY A 57 -13.02 19.00 2.66
C GLY A 57 -11.75 18.25 3.06
N VAL A 58 -11.54 17.07 2.47
CA VAL A 58 -10.44 16.16 2.84
C VAL A 58 -9.31 16.14 1.81
N PRO A 59 -8.05 15.81 2.19
CA PRO A 59 -6.92 15.78 1.29
C PRO A 59 -7.03 14.76 0.13
N SER A 60 -6.20 14.94 -0.89
CA SER A 60 -6.12 14.02 -2.04
C SER A 60 -5.32 12.75 -1.76
N HIS A 61 -4.46 12.77 -0.75
CA HIS A 61 -3.56 11.68 -0.40
C HIS A 61 -4.13 10.79 0.71
N VAL A 62 -3.43 9.71 1.07
CA VAL A 62 -3.72 8.83 2.23
C VAL A 62 -3.36 9.55 3.54
N SER A 63 -3.87 10.77 3.71
CA SER A 63 -3.53 11.69 4.80
C SER A 63 -3.85 11.13 6.20
N PRO A 64 -3.30 11.73 7.27
CA PRO A 64 -3.56 11.29 8.65
C PRO A 64 -5.04 11.31 9.07
N GLU A 65 -5.88 12.08 8.39
CA GLU A 65 -7.33 12.15 8.66
C GLU A 65 -8.08 10.89 8.19
N LEU A 66 -7.45 10.08 7.33
CA LEU A 66 -8.00 8.85 6.79
C LEU A 66 -7.79 7.70 7.80
N PRO A 67 -8.87 7.08 8.33
CA PRO A 67 -8.76 5.98 9.28
C PRO A 67 -7.89 4.83 8.75
N GLY A 68 -6.90 4.44 9.55
CA GLY A 68 -5.95 3.38 9.21
C GLY A 68 -4.68 3.87 8.50
N SER A 69 -4.57 5.16 8.15
CA SER A 69 -3.31 5.71 7.63
C SER A 69 -2.28 5.90 8.73
N ILE A 70 -1.07 5.40 8.48
CA ILE A 70 0.16 5.73 9.22
C ILE A 70 1.29 6.19 8.27
N HIS A 71 0.96 6.39 6.99
CA HIS A 71 1.89 6.78 5.94
C HIS A 71 1.09 7.48 4.83
N GLU A 72 1.35 8.78 4.65
CA GLU A 72 0.60 9.59 3.68
C GLU A 72 0.97 9.30 2.22
N GLY A 73 2.24 8.97 1.95
CA GLY A 73 2.74 8.67 0.61
C GLY A 73 2.69 9.87 -0.36
N GLY A 74 2.77 11.10 0.17
CA GLY A 74 2.95 12.31 -0.63
C GLY A 74 4.39 12.45 -1.12
N GLU A 75 5.34 12.55 -0.19
CA GLU A 75 6.76 12.37 -0.51
C GLU A 75 7.08 10.87 -0.60
N LEU A 76 7.33 10.42 -1.83
CA LEU A 76 7.59 9.04 -2.18
C LEU A 76 8.96 8.56 -1.66
N GLY A 77 9.04 7.30 -1.23
CA GLY A 77 10.31 6.61 -0.95
C GLY A 77 10.39 5.95 0.42
N TYR A 78 9.47 6.26 1.33
CA TYR A 78 9.52 5.81 2.73
C TYR A 78 8.58 4.65 3.05
N SER A 79 7.82 4.14 2.07
CA SER A 79 6.81 3.12 2.29
C SER A 79 7.39 1.87 2.96
N LEU A 80 8.42 1.27 2.36
CA LEU A 80 9.02 0.05 2.87
C LEU A 80 9.75 0.29 4.21
N LEU A 81 10.41 1.43 4.38
CA LEU A 81 11.03 1.83 5.65
C LEU A 81 9.99 1.88 6.77
N HIS A 82 8.87 2.57 6.56
CA HIS A 82 7.77 2.66 7.54
C HIS A 82 7.14 1.29 7.78
N ALA A 83 7.03 0.44 6.76
CA ALA A 83 6.48 -0.90 6.91
C ALA A 83 7.33 -1.78 7.84
N TYR A 84 8.66 -1.76 7.67
CA TYR A 84 9.57 -2.47 8.57
C TYR A 84 9.56 -1.89 9.98
N GLY A 85 9.57 -0.56 10.12
CA GLY A 85 9.45 0.10 11.42
C GLY A 85 8.17 -0.28 12.18
N ALA A 86 7.05 -0.45 11.47
CA ALA A 86 5.79 -0.90 12.08
C ALA A 86 5.83 -2.38 12.51
N ALA A 87 6.60 -3.21 11.80
CA ALA A 87 6.71 -4.65 12.07
C ALA A 87 7.66 -4.96 13.25
N PHE A 88 8.69 -4.14 13.49
CA PHE A 88 9.62 -4.37 14.59
C PHE A 88 8.93 -4.39 15.96
N ASP A 89 9.36 -5.30 16.83
CA ASP A 89 8.79 -5.58 18.16
C ASP A 89 7.28 -5.91 18.14
N ASN A 90 6.74 -6.39 17.00
CA ASN A 90 5.31 -6.61 16.80
C ASN A 90 5.01 -7.97 16.15
N PRO A 91 5.24 -9.10 16.85
CA PRO A 91 5.35 -10.44 16.25
C PRO A 91 4.09 -10.94 15.52
N ASP A 92 2.91 -10.46 15.92
CA ASP A 92 1.64 -10.84 15.29
C ASP A 92 1.17 -9.89 14.19
N LEU A 93 1.96 -8.86 13.83
CA LEU A 93 1.56 -7.86 12.84
C LEU A 93 2.01 -8.27 11.43
N LEU A 94 1.06 -8.31 10.50
CA LEU A 94 1.34 -8.34 9.07
C LEU A 94 1.27 -6.93 8.50
N VAL A 95 2.28 -6.51 7.76
CA VAL A 95 2.33 -5.21 7.09
C VAL A 95 2.39 -5.38 5.58
N PRO A 96 1.25 -5.47 4.87
CA PRO A 96 1.22 -5.33 3.43
C PRO A 96 1.68 -3.92 3.04
N CYS A 97 2.72 -3.83 2.23
CA CYS A 97 3.31 -2.56 1.82
C CYS A 97 3.22 -2.42 0.30
N VAL A 98 2.27 -1.62 -0.18
CA VAL A 98 2.13 -1.31 -1.60
C VAL A 98 3.17 -0.27 -1.97
N ILE A 99 4.04 -0.62 -2.91
CA ILE A 99 5.17 0.17 -3.36
C ILE A 99 4.93 0.60 -4.80
N GLY A 100 5.03 1.89 -5.09
CA GLY A 100 5.01 2.34 -6.48
C GLY A 100 6.26 1.85 -7.22
N ASP A 101 6.11 1.37 -8.45
CA ASP A 101 7.27 1.10 -9.31
C ASP A 101 8.06 2.38 -9.64
N GLY A 102 7.39 3.53 -9.76
CA GLY A 102 8.04 4.84 -9.81
C GLY A 102 8.68 5.28 -8.49
N GLU A 103 8.03 4.96 -7.37
CA GLU A 103 8.59 5.18 -6.02
C GLU A 103 9.90 4.39 -5.85
N SER A 104 9.97 3.19 -6.43
CA SER A 104 11.12 2.26 -6.35
C SER A 104 12.41 2.81 -6.93
N GLU A 105 12.33 3.89 -7.71
CA GLU A 105 13.49 4.57 -8.27
C GLU A 105 14.11 5.60 -7.29
N THR A 106 13.45 5.87 -6.17
CA THR A 106 13.98 6.76 -5.14
C THR A 106 15.09 6.08 -4.33
N GLY A 107 16.11 6.83 -3.93
CA GLY A 107 17.20 6.33 -3.08
C GLY A 107 16.73 5.73 -1.75
N PRO A 108 15.83 6.39 -0.99
CA PRO A 108 15.28 5.85 0.24
C PRO A 108 14.62 4.48 0.04
N LEU A 109 13.80 4.30 -1.00
CA LEU A 109 13.12 3.02 -1.20
C LEU A 109 14.09 1.93 -1.66
N ALA A 110 15.02 2.26 -2.55
CA ALA A 110 16.06 1.33 -3.00
C ALA A 110 16.87 0.77 -1.80
N GLY A 111 17.28 1.64 -0.87
CA GLY A 111 17.96 1.22 0.36
C GLY A 111 17.07 0.42 1.30
N SER A 112 15.76 0.72 1.34
CA SER A 112 14.81 0.10 2.27
C SER A 112 14.59 -1.40 2.02
N TRP A 113 14.88 -1.92 0.83
CA TRP A 113 14.80 -3.37 0.55
C TRP A 113 15.74 -4.21 1.42
N HIS A 114 16.79 -3.61 1.98
CA HIS A 114 17.71 -4.27 2.92
C HIS A 114 17.17 -4.40 4.34
N SER A 115 16.02 -3.80 4.65
CA SER A 115 15.46 -3.81 6.02
C SER A 115 15.16 -5.22 6.53
N ASN A 116 14.88 -6.18 5.65
CA ASN A 116 14.69 -7.59 6.02
C ASN A 116 15.91 -8.26 6.67
N LYS A 117 17.13 -7.71 6.53
CA LYS A 117 18.34 -8.24 7.20
C LYS A 117 18.39 -7.89 8.69
N PHE A 118 17.58 -6.94 9.13
CA PHE A 118 17.50 -6.51 10.52
C PHE A 118 16.29 -7.10 11.26
N LEU A 119 15.37 -7.73 10.52
CA LEU A 119 14.15 -8.31 11.08
C LEU A 119 14.43 -9.70 11.69
N ASP A 120 14.04 -9.89 12.95
CA ASP A 120 14.04 -11.18 13.63
C ASP A 120 12.62 -11.78 13.60
N PRO A 121 12.38 -12.86 12.83
CA PRO A 121 11.04 -13.43 12.68
C PRO A 121 10.47 -14.05 13.98
N VAL A 122 11.25 -14.15 15.05
CA VAL A 122 10.77 -14.61 16.36
C VAL A 122 10.13 -13.47 17.16
N HIS A 123 10.67 -12.26 17.05
CA HIS A 123 10.30 -11.10 17.88
C HIS A 123 9.55 -10.01 17.10
N ASP A 124 9.72 -9.99 15.77
CA ASP A 124 9.13 -9.00 14.88
C ASP A 124 7.99 -9.60 14.05
N GLY A 125 7.15 -8.70 13.53
CA GLY A 125 6.10 -9.02 12.58
C GLY A 125 6.63 -9.37 11.20
N ALA A 126 5.74 -9.40 10.21
CA ALA A 126 6.08 -9.71 8.84
C ALA A 126 5.72 -8.55 7.90
N VAL A 127 6.64 -8.14 7.04
CA VAL A 127 6.36 -7.22 5.94
C VAL A 127 6.11 -8.02 4.67
N LEU A 128 5.03 -7.70 3.96
CA LEU A 128 4.72 -8.24 2.63
C LEU A 128 4.83 -7.09 1.61
N PRO A 129 5.98 -6.89 0.95
CA PRO A 129 6.11 -5.90 -0.10
C PRO A 129 5.30 -6.30 -1.33
N ILE A 130 4.50 -5.36 -1.84
CA ILE A 130 3.70 -5.51 -3.06
C ILE A 130 4.19 -4.43 -4.02
N LEU A 131 5.03 -4.84 -4.98
CA LEU A 131 5.48 -3.94 -6.04
C LEU A 131 4.32 -3.69 -7.01
N HIS A 132 3.74 -2.50 -6.98
CA HIS A 132 2.68 -2.08 -7.87
C HIS A 132 3.28 -1.70 -9.24
N LEU A 133 3.58 -2.74 -10.03
CA LEU A 133 4.24 -2.65 -11.33
C LEU A 133 3.27 -2.25 -12.45
N ASN A 134 2.70 -1.05 -12.36
CA ASN A 134 1.73 -0.57 -13.36
C ASN A 134 2.40 -0.05 -14.66
N GLY A 135 3.73 0.08 -14.67
CA GLY A 135 4.51 0.40 -15.86
C GLY A 135 4.90 1.86 -16.02
N TYR A 136 4.36 2.76 -15.18
CA TYR A 136 4.44 4.19 -15.39
C TYR A 136 4.55 5.01 -14.11
N LYS A 137 5.28 6.12 -14.22
CA LYS A 137 5.20 7.28 -13.32
C LYS A 137 4.57 8.44 -14.09
N ILE A 138 4.56 9.65 -13.52
CA ILE A 138 3.78 10.81 -14.03
C ILE A 138 3.83 10.99 -15.56
N ALA A 139 5.02 10.93 -16.16
CA ALA A 139 5.21 11.16 -17.60
C ALA A 139 6.26 10.25 -18.23
N ASN A 140 6.57 9.12 -17.61
CA ASN A 140 7.61 8.19 -18.07
C ASN A 140 7.27 6.75 -17.69
N PRO A 141 7.80 5.77 -18.43
CA PRO A 141 7.85 4.42 -17.90
C PRO A 141 8.75 4.33 -16.67
N THR A 142 8.58 3.25 -15.91
CA THR A 142 9.42 2.94 -14.74
C THR A 142 10.54 1.97 -15.09
N ILE A 143 11.68 2.09 -14.41
CA ILE A 143 12.86 1.26 -14.69
C ILE A 143 12.51 -0.22 -14.52
N LEU A 144 11.95 -0.58 -13.35
CA LEU A 144 11.65 -1.97 -13.02
C LEU A 144 10.65 -2.62 -13.97
N ALA A 145 9.69 -1.86 -14.49
CA ALA A 145 8.70 -2.39 -15.43
C ALA A 145 9.24 -2.58 -16.86
N ARG A 146 10.45 -2.09 -17.14
CA ARG A 146 11.12 -2.23 -18.44
C ARG A 146 12.30 -3.21 -18.39
N LEU A 147 12.64 -3.73 -17.23
CA LEU A 147 13.60 -4.83 -17.11
C LEU A 147 13.00 -6.12 -17.69
N PRO A 148 13.85 -7.01 -18.25
CA PRO A 148 13.46 -8.40 -18.46
C PRO A 148 12.96 -9.01 -17.14
N GLU A 149 11.88 -9.80 -17.20
CA GLU A 149 11.27 -10.44 -16.02
C GLU A 149 12.30 -11.20 -15.15
N THR A 150 13.22 -11.92 -15.80
CA THR A 150 14.28 -12.66 -15.12
C THR A 150 15.20 -11.75 -14.32
N GLU A 151 15.52 -10.56 -14.84
CA GLU A 151 16.38 -9.59 -14.17
C GLU A 151 15.68 -8.97 -12.96
N LEU A 152 14.38 -8.65 -13.09
CA LEU A 152 13.58 -8.17 -11.96
C LEU A 152 13.48 -9.24 -10.85
N HIS A 153 13.24 -10.50 -11.22
CA HIS A 153 13.22 -11.60 -10.27
C HIS A 153 14.58 -11.80 -9.58
N ASP A 154 15.68 -11.72 -10.32
CA ASP A 154 17.02 -11.88 -9.75
C ASP A 154 17.39 -10.72 -8.83
N LEU A 155 16.98 -9.49 -9.15
CA LEU A 155 17.11 -8.34 -8.26
C LEU A 155 16.37 -8.56 -6.93
N LEU A 156 15.09 -8.96 -6.98
CA LEU A 156 14.28 -9.19 -5.78
C LEU A 156 14.79 -10.37 -4.95
N ARG A 157 15.26 -11.44 -5.61
CA ARG A 157 15.95 -12.56 -4.94
C ARG A 157 17.28 -12.12 -4.34
N GLY A 158 18.03 -11.25 -5.00
CA GLY A 158 19.25 -10.63 -4.48
C GLY A 158 19.00 -9.81 -3.21
N TYR A 159 17.83 -9.16 -3.12
CA TYR A 159 17.36 -8.56 -1.87
C TYR A 159 16.85 -9.58 -0.83
N GLY A 160 16.89 -10.88 -1.09
CA GLY A 160 16.48 -11.92 -0.15
C GLY A 160 14.97 -12.15 -0.07
N TYR A 161 14.21 -11.72 -1.09
CA TYR A 161 12.78 -12.02 -1.19
C TYR A 161 12.52 -13.19 -2.14
N ARG A 162 11.40 -13.86 -1.94
CA ARG A 162 10.84 -14.80 -2.92
C ARG A 162 9.76 -14.07 -3.72
N PRO A 163 10.04 -13.64 -4.97
CA PRO A 163 9.04 -12.96 -5.77
C PRO A 163 7.90 -13.93 -6.13
N ILE A 164 6.67 -13.42 -6.05
CA ILE A 164 5.45 -14.07 -6.54
C ILE A 164 4.82 -13.06 -7.49
N GLU A 165 4.62 -13.46 -8.73
CA GLU A 165 4.06 -12.61 -9.76
C GLU A 165 2.60 -12.98 -10.02
N VAL A 166 1.75 -11.95 -10.15
CA VAL A 166 0.36 -12.09 -10.59
C VAL A 166 0.11 -11.02 -11.66
N VAL A 167 -0.11 -11.45 -12.90
CA VAL A 167 -0.36 -10.60 -14.06
C VAL A 167 -1.53 -11.17 -14.85
N GLY A 168 -2.40 -10.28 -15.35
CA GLY A 168 -3.49 -10.66 -16.24
C GLY A 168 -4.40 -9.47 -16.54
N ASP A 169 -5.20 -9.62 -17.60
CA ASP A 169 -6.18 -8.65 -18.08
C ASP A 169 -7.64 -9.09 -17.83
N ASP A 170 -7.88 -10.36 -17.47
CA ASP A 170 -9.16 -10.87 -16.99
C ASP A 170 -9.26 -10.78 -15.45
N PRO A 171 -10.11 -9.89 -14.90
CA PRO A 171 -10.26 -9.73 -13.46
C PRO A 171 -10.68 -11.01 -12.73
N ALA A 172 -11.55 -11.83 -13.33
CA ALA A 172 -12.05 -13.03 -12.67
C ALA A 172 -10.96 -14.10 -12.50
N LEU A 173 -10.01 -14.17 -13.44
CA LEU A 173 -8.84 -15.04 -13.33
C LEU A 173 -7.82 -14.49 -12.34
N VAL A 174 -7.50 -13.20 -12.43
CA VAL A 174 -6.54 -12.53 -11.53
C VAL A 174 -6.99 -12.60 -10.07
N HIS A 175 -8.28 -12.39 -9.78
CA HIS A 175 -8.83 -12.52 -8.43
C HIS A 175 -8.62 -13.92 -7.84
N ARG A 176 -8.70 -14.99 -8.64
CA ARG A 176 -8.43 -16.36 -8.18
C ARG A 176 -6.95 -16.63 -7.96
N GLN A 177 -6.07 -16.03 -8.77
CA GLN A 177 -4.62 -16.17 -8.61
C GLN A 177 -4.09 -15.42 -7.39
N MET A 178 -4.72 -14.29 -7.02
CA MET A 178 -4.35 -13.50 -5.84
C MET A 178 -4.82 -14.10 -4.49
N ALA A 179 -5.83 -14.98 -4.49
CA ALA A 179 -6.54 -15.45 -3.28
C ALA A 179 -5.91 -16.70 -2.64
#